data_AF-A0A968BUA9-F1
#
_entry.id   AF-A0A968BUA9-F1
#
_cell.length_a   1.000
_cell.length_b   1.000
_cell.length_c   1.000
_cell.angle_alpha   90.00
_cell.angle_beta   90.00
_cell.angle_gamma   90.00
#
_symmetry.space_group_name_H-M   'P 1'
#
loop_
_entity.id
_entity.type
_entity.pdbx_description
1 polymer ?
#
loop_
_entity_poly.entity_id
_entity_poly.type
_entity_poly.pdbx_seq_one_letter_code
_entity_poly.pdbx_strand_id
1 'polypeptide(L)' 'MDEQALIDSARKGDARAFNQLVLLYQRMAYNVAYRILNDPDAASDATQDAFLKAFKALRRFRGGSFKAWLL' A
#
# COMPACT_ATOMS: atom_id res chain seq x y z
N MET A 1 16.75 -2.86 0.20
CA MET A 1 16.02 -4.09 0.55
C MET A 1 15.18 -4.46 -0.65
N ASP A 2 15.13 -5.74 -0.99
CA ASP A 2 14.24 -6.28 -2.02
C ASP A 2 12.77 -6.09 -1.60
N GLU A 3 11.87 -5.84 -2.56
CA GLU A 3 10.43 -5.67 -2.31
C GLU A 3 9.86 -6.90 -1.60
N GLN A 4 10.28 -8.09 -2.03
CA GLN A 4 9.85 -9.34 -1.39
C GLN A 4 10.26 -9.40 0.08
N ALA A 5 11.48 -8.94 0.41
CA ALA A 5 11.95 -8.88 1.81
C ALA A 5 11.16 -7.87 2.66
N LEU A 6 10.75 -6.74 2.08
CA LEU A 6 9.88 -5.77 2.74
C LEU A 6 8.50 -6.37 3.00
N ILE A 7 7.92 -7.06 2.01
CA ILE A 7 6.62 -7.74 2.15
C ILE A 7 6.70 -8.80 3.26
N ASP A 8 7.72 -9.64 3.28
CA ASP A 8 7.83 -10.72 4.26
C ASP A 8 8.06 -10.20 5.68
N SER A 9 8.77 -9.08 5.83
CA SER A 9 8.94 -8.42 7.14
C SER A 9 7.64 -7.75 7.59
N ALA A 10 6.97 -7.03 6.69
CA ALA A 10 5.70 -6.35 6.97
C ALA A 10 4.58 -7.36 7.30
N ARG A 11 4.55 -8.54 6.66
CA ARG A 11 3.64 -9.64 6.99
C ARG A 11 3.78 -10.15 8.43
N LYS A 12 4.96 -9.99 9.02
CA LYS A 12 5.24 -10.34 10.43
C LYS A 12 4.93 -9.20 11.40
N GLY A 13 4.40 -8.08 10.92
CA GLY A 13 4.04 -6.91 11.73
C GLY A 13 5.10 -5.82 11.78
N ASP A 14 6.16 -5.89 10.97
CA ASP A 14 7.16 -4.81 10.88
C ASP A 14 6.56 -3.58 10.17
N ALA A 15 6.15 -2.60 10.97
CA ALA A 15 5.60 -1.34 10.49
C ALA A 15 6.61 -0.51 9.69
N ARG A 16 7.91 -0.62 9.97
CA ARG A 16 8.95 0.11 9.21
C ARG A 16 9.08 -0.48 7.82
N ALA A 17 9.06 -1.81 7.70
CA ALA A 17 9.05 -2.48 6.41
C ALA A 17 7.80 -2.12 5.59
N PHE A 18 6.63 -2.08 6.23
CA PHE A 18 5.41 -1.62 5.56
C PHE A 18 5.49 -0.17 5.10
N ASN A 19 6.06 0.72 5.92
CA ASN A 19 6.24 2.13 5.54
C ASN A 19 7.12 2.28 4.28
N GLN A 20 8.13 1.42 4.09
CA GLN A 20 8.90 1.41 2.84
C GLN A 20 8.03 1.03 1.64
N LEU A 21 7.12 0.07 1.79
CA LEU A 21 6.13 -0.25 0.74
C LEU A 21 5.19 0.94 0.48
N VAL A 22 4.72 1.63 1.52
CA VAL A 22 3.90 2.85 1.36
C VAL A 22 4.64 3.89 0.52
N LEU A 23 5.91 4.19 0.84
CA LEU A 23 6.69 5.18 0.10
C LEU A 23 6.87 4.81 -1.39
N LEU A 24 7.02 3.52 -1.70
CA LEU A 24 7.14 3.02 -3.07
C LEU A 24 5.84 3.19 -3.87
N TYR A 25 4.68 3.03 -3.23
CA TYR A 25 3.40 2.93 -3.93
C TYR A 25 2.45 4.13 -3.76
N GLN A 26 2.69 5.01 -2.78
CA GLN A 26 1.76 6.09 -2.42
C GLN A 26 1.40 7.02 -3.58
N ARG A 27 2.39 7.38 -4.42
CA ARG A 27 2.14 8.26 -5.57
C ARG A 27 1.22 7.58 -6.59
N MET A 28 1.38 6.27 -6.80
CA MET A 28 0.59 5.52 -7.76
C MET A 28 -0.84 5.32 -7.24
N ALA A 29 -0.99 4.92 -5.98
CA ALA A 29 -2.29 4.79 -5.33
C ALA A 29 -3.05 6.12 -5.32
N TYR A 30 -2.38 7.22 -4.94
CA TYR A 30 -2.95 8.57 -4.99
C TYR A 30 -3.42 8.95 -6.40
N ASN A 31 -2.60 8.70 -7.42
CA ASN A 31 -2.99 9.01 -8.80
C ASN A 31 -4.20 8.22 -9.27
N VAL A 32 -4.37 6.97 -8.82
CA VAL A 32 -5.57 6.17 -9.09
C VAL A 32 -6.78 6.76 -8.38
N ALA A 33 -6.67 7.03 -7.09
CA ALA A 33 -7.75 7.65 -6.31
C ALA A 33 -8.17 9.00 -6.88
N TYR A 34 -7.21 9.86 -7.23
CA TYR A 34 -7.45 11.17 -7.80
C TYR A 34 -8.18 11.12 -9.15
N ARG A 35 -7.86 10.15 -10.01
CA ARG A 35 -8.57 9.95 -11.28
C ARG A 35 -10.03 9.53 -11.10
N ILE A 36 -10.35 8.87 -9.99
CA ILE A 36 -11.70 8.40 -9.68
C ILE A 36 -12.51 9.51 -9.00
N LEU A 37 -11.89 10.22 -8.05
CA LEU A 37 -12.58 11.16 -7.17
C LEU A 37 -12.55 12.60 -7.69
N ASN A 38 -11.54 12.96 -8.50
CA ASN A 38 -11.28 14.32 -8.99
C ASN A 38 -11.25 15.39 -7.88
N ASP A 39 -10.83 14.99 -6.68
CA ASP A 39 -10.70 15.82 -5.49
C ASP A 39 -9.38 15.45 -4.77
N PRO A 40 -8.45 16.40 -4.58
CA PRO A 40 -7.16 16.12 -3.96
C PRO A 40 -7.25 15.62 -2.51
N ASP A 41 -8.15 16.19 -1.71
CA ASP A 41 -8.28 15.86 -0.29
C ASP A 41 -8.92 14.48 -0.13
N ALA A 42 -10.01 14.21 -0.86
CA ALA A 42 -10.63 12.91 -0.89
C ALA A 42 -9.69 11.81 -1.44
N ALA A 43 -8.84 12.14 -2.42
CA ALA A 43 -7.84 11.21 -2.94
C ALA A 43 -6.73 10.90 -1.92
N SER A 44 -6.29 11.91 -1.15
CA SER A 44 -5.35 11.73 -0.05
C SER A 44 -5.93 10.80 1.02
N ASP A 45 -7.16 11.07 1.46
CA ASP A 45 -7.86 10.28 2.47
C ASP A 45 -8.08 8.83 2.01
N ALA A 46 -8.58 8.64 0.79
CA ALA A 46 -8.78 7.31 0.23
C ALA A 46 -7.48 6.50 0.12
N THR A 47 -6.38 7.17 -0.23
CA THR A 47 -5.05 6.55 -0.32
C THR A 47 -4.56 6.09 1.06
N GLN A 48 -4.69 6.94 2.08
CA GLN A 48 -4.33 6.60 3.45
C GLN A 48 -5.16 5.42 3.97
N ASP A 49 -6.48 5.46 3.78
CA ASP A 49 -7.38 4.39 4.14
C ASP A 49 -7.04 3.06 3.45
N ALA A 50 -6.67 3.12 2.17
CA ALA A 50 -6.24 1.95 1.42
C ALA A 50 -4.98 1.32 2.03
N PHE A 51 -3.97 2.12 2.40
CA PHE A 51 -2.77 1.60 3.06
C PHE A 51 -3.03 1.06 4.47
N LEU A 52 -3.91 1.69 5.24
CA LEU A 52 -4.32 1.16 6.56
C LEU A 52 -5.03 -0.19 6.44
N LYS A 53 -5.91 -0.34 5.43
CA LYS A 53 -6.57 -1.62 5.12
C LYS A 53 -5.57 -2.65 4.61
N ALA A 54 -4.65 -2.24 3.73
CA ALA A 54 -3.60 -3.09 3.21
C ALA A 54 -2.69 -3.62 4.34
N PHE A 55 -2.27 -2.78 5.30
CA PHE A 55 -1.46 -3.22 6.44
C PHE A 55 -2.14 -4.34 7.23
N LYS A 56 -3.43 -4.18 7.52
CA LYS A 56 -4.25 -5.17 8.24
C LYS A 56 -4.43 -6.46 7.42
N ALA A 57 -4.59 -6.34 6.11
CA ALA A 57 -4.82 -7.46 5.21
C ALA A 57 -3.52 -8.19 4.81
N LEU A 58 -2.37 -7.54 4.89
CA LEU A 58 -1.08 -8.02 4.37
C LEU A 58 -0.69 -9.37 4.94
N ARG A 59 -1.02 -9.66 6.20
CA ARG A 59 -0.76 -10.98 6.83
C ARG A 59 -1.34 -12.14 6.01
N ARG A 60 -2.45 -11.91 5.28
CA ARG A 60 -3.14 -12.89 4.44
C ARG A 60 -2.69 -12.88 2.98
N PHE A 61 -1.81 -11.96 2.59
CA PHE A 61 -1.25 -11.91 1.25
C PHE A 61 -0.47 -13.20 0.96
N ARG A 62 -0.74 -13.83 -0.18
CA ARG A 62 -0.20 -15.15 -0.56
C ARG A 62 0.99 -15.06 -1.53
N GLY A 63 1.53 -13.86 -1.74
CA GLY A 63 2.56 -13.59 -2.74
C GLY A 63 1.98 -13.21 -4.10
N GLY A 64 2.85 -13.09 -5.10
CA GLY A 64 2.53 -12.51 -6.39
C GLY A 64 2.83 -11.01 -6.44
N SER A 65 2.26 -10.30 -7.42
CA SER A 65 2.50 -8.86 -7.56
C SER A 65 1.82 -8.08 -6.45
N PHE A 66 2.61 -7.50 -5.54
CA PHE A 66 2.10 -6.63 -4.50
C PHE A 66 1.39 -5.41 -5.10
N LYS A 67 1.94 -4.84 -6.17
CA LYS A 67 1.30 -3.77 -6.94
C LYS A 67 -0.12 -4.11 -7.37
N ALA A 68 -0.33 -5.29 -7.97
CA ALA A 68 -1.65 -5.71 -8.46
C ALA A 68 -2.62 -6.07 -7.32
N TRP A 69 -2.10 -6.40 -6.14
CA TRP A 69 -2.92 -6.65 -4.96
C TRP A 69 -3.32 -5.36 -4.24
N LEU A 70 -2.48 -4.33 -4.31
CA LEU A 70 -2.70 -3.04 -3.66
C LEU A 70 -3.61 -2.09 -4.45
N LEU A 71 -3.50 -2.08 -5.78
CA LEU A 71 -4.25 -1.20 -6.70
C LEU A 71 -5.52 -1.86 -7.21
#